data_AF-A0A349EMI7-F1
#
_entry.id   AF-A0A349EMI7-F1
#
_cell.length_a   1.000
_cell.length_b   1.000
_cell.length_c   1.000
_cell.angle_alpha   90.00
_cell.angle_beta   90.00
_cell.angle_gamma   90.00
#
_symmetry.space_group_name_H-M   'P 1'
#
loop_
_entity.id
_entity.type
_entity.pdbx_description
1 polymer ?
#
loop_
_entity_poly.entity_id
_entity_poly.type
_entity_poly.pdbx_seq_one_letter_code
_entity_poly.pdbx_strand_id
1 'polypeptide(L)'
;MVRQIGIAIGIPYEVLIKHYTASYSAARAALLDAWAFFQTMRADLVDNVCSIVYSVWMAQEVAQGTIAAPGFFASPMVRAAWLGGQWNGPSMKQINPKDEVEAARIRVEQGFTTRAEETAQMNGGDWETKHRQRVKEEQMRKEGGLTDVPTKVQKTIT
;
A
#
# COMPACT_ATOMS: atom_id res chain seq x y z
N MET A 1 14.34 21.38 23.96
CA MET A 1 15.22 20.23 23.67
C MET A 1 14.51 19.16 22.85
N VAL A 2 13.53 18.41 23.37
CA VAL A 2 12.89 17.29 22.62
C VAL A 2 12.26 17.72 21.28
N ARG A 3 11.63 18.91 21.21
CA ARG A 3 11.12 19.48 19.96
C ARG A 3 12.21 19.72 18.90
N GLN A 4 13.37 20.22 19.29
CA GLN A 4 14.49 20.48 18.38
C GLN A 4 15.12 19.17 17.89
N ILE A 5 15.17 18.16 18.76
CA ILE A 5 15.62 16.80 18.38
C ILE A 5 14.67 16.21 17.33
N GLY A 6 13.35 16.33 17.53
CA GLY A 6 12.34 15.88 16.57
C GLY A 6 12.53 16.50 15.18
N ILE A 7 12.77 17.80 15.11
CA ILE A 7 13.07 18.50 13.84
C ILE A 7 14.34 17.96 13.19
N ALA A 8 15.40 17.74 13.97
CA ALA A 8 16.67 17.24 13.44
C ALA A 8 16.58 15.83 12.86
N ILE A 9 15.71 14.98 13.41
CA ILE A 9 15.49 13.59 12.95
C ILE A 9 14.33 13.47 11.95
N GLY A 10 13.61 14.55 11.65
CA GLY A 10 12.44 14.52 10.74
C GLY A 10 11.19 13.86 11.34
N ILE A 11 11.07 13.80 12.68
CA ILE A 11 9.92 13.20 13.36
C ILE A 11 9.19 14.27 14.21
N PRO A 12 7.88 14.48 13.99
CA PRO A 12 7.08 15.40 14.80
C PRO A 12 7.13 15.07 16.30
N TYR A 13 7.07 16.12 17.12
CA TYR A 13 7.19 16.00 18.58
C TYR A 13 6.14 15.06 19.18
N GLU A 14 4.89 15.17 18.72
CA GLU A 14 3.74 14.39 19.16
C GLU A 14 3.97 12.89 18.97
N VAL A 15 4.58 12.52 17.84
CA VAL A 15 4.91 11.13 17.49
C VAL A 15 6.10 10.66 18.32
N LEU A 16 7.13 11.50 18.47
CA LEU A 16 8.35 11.18 19.20
C LEU A 16 8.08 10.83 20.67
N ILE A 17 7.21 11.58 21.35
CA ILE A 17 6.87 11.35 22.76
C ILE A 17 5.55 10.59 22.97
N LYS A 18 4.87 10.21 21.88
CA LYS A 18 3.56 9.53 21.90
C LYS A 18 2.49 10.26 22.71
N HIS A 19 2.47 11.58 22.64
CA HIS A 19 1.55 12.42 23.41
C HIS A 19 0.80 13.36 22.46
N TYR A 20 -0.51 13.13 22.34
CA TYR A 20 -1.39 13.83 21.41
C TYR A 20 -2.42 14.63 22.21
N THR A 21 -2.09 15.88 22.54
CA THR A 21 -3.04 16.83 23.18
C THR A 21 -3.68 17.81 22.20
N ALA A 22 -3.25 17.81 20.94
CA ALA A 22 -3.80 18.67 19.92
C ALA A 22 -5.12 18.12 19.35
N SER A 23 -5.83 18.95 18.57
CA SER A 23 -7.05 18.54 17.88
C SER A 23 -6.82 17.33 16.97
N TYR A 24 -7.90 16.61 16.63
CA TYR A 24 -7.86 15.46 15.71
C TYR A 24 -7.12 15.77 14.41
N SER A 25 -7.35 16.95 13.82
CA SER A 25 -6.69 17.39 12.59
C SER A 25 -5.18 17.59 12.75
N ALA A 26 -4.74 18.16 13.87
CA ALA A 26 -3.32 18.36 14.17
C ALA A 26 -2.61 17.02 14.45
N ALA A 27 -3.23 16.13 15.22
CA ALA A 27 -2.71 14.79 15.45
C ALA A 27 -2.60 13.99 14.13
N ARG A 28 -3.59 14.11 13.24
CA ARG A 28 -3.56 13.50 11.92
C ARG A 28 -2.46 14.07 11.03
N ALA A 29 -2.27 15.38 11.02
CA ALA A 29 -1.20 16.02 10.25
C ALA A 29 0.19 15.54 10.71
N ALA A 30 0.41 15.47 12.03
CA ALA A 30 1.67 14.95 12.59
C ALA A 30 1.93 13.48 12.22
N LEU A 31 0.88 12.64 12.20
CA LEU A 31 1.02 11.24 11.79
C LEU A 31 1.32 11.10 10.30
N LEU A 32 0.72 11.93 9.45
CA LEU A 32 0.99 11.93 8.01
C LEU A 32 2.40 12.39 7.68
N ASP A 33 2.89 13.42 8.38
CA ASP A 33 4.26 13.92 8.22
C ASP A 33 5.29 12.85 8.62
N ALA A 34 5.09 12.22 9.78
CA ALA A 34 5.91 11.09 10.20
C ALA A 34 5.83 9.91 9.21
N TRP A 35 4.65 9.63 8.66
CA TRP A 35 4.47 8.57 7.67
C TRP A 35 5.23 8.84 6.37
N ALA A 36 5.25 10.08 5.88
CA ALA A 36 6.04 10.46 4.71
C ALA A 36 7.53 10.16 4.94
N PHE A 37 8.07 10.53 6.10
CA PHE A 37 9.45 10.21 6.49
C PHE A 37 9.71 8.69 6.50
N PHE A 38 8.82 7.90 7.11
CA PHE A 38 8.99 6.43 7.14
C PHE A 38 8.90 5.78 5.75
N GLN A 39 8.11 6.35 4.83
CA GLN A 39 8.06 5.88 3.45
C GLN A 39 9.37 6.16 2.71
N THR A 40 9.95 7.34 2.89
CA THR A 40 11.26 7.67 2.31
C THR A 40 12.34 6.71 2.81
N MET A 41 12.45 6.51 4.13
CA MET A 41 13.42 5.55 4.68
C MET A 41 13.21 4.12 4.16
N ARG A 42 11.96 3.72 3.93
CA ARG A 42 11.63 2.41 3.38
C ARG A 42 12.04 2.30 1.91
N ALA A 43 11.78 3.33 1.11
CA ALA A 43 12.21 3.38 -0.28
C ALA A 43 13.74 3.27 -0.37
N ASP A 44 14.45 4.04 0.45
CA ASP A 44 15.92 3.97 0.51
C ASP A 44 16.41 2.57 0.89
N LEU A 45 15.78 1.92 1.86
CA LEU A 45 16.11 0.54 2.24
C LEU A 45 15.85 -0.45 1.08
N VAL A 46 14.73 -0.29 0.39
CA VAL A 46 14.36 -1.13 -0.74
C VAL A 46 15.38 -0.99 -1.86
N ASP A 47 15.72 0.24 -2.23
CA ASP A 47 16.63 0.51 -3.35
C ASP A 47 18.06 0.06 -3.06
N ASN A 48 18.54 0.28 -1.84
CA ASN A 48 19.94 0.00 -1.47
C ASN A 48 20.19 -1.43 -0.99
N VAL A 49 19.15 -2.17 -0.57
CA VAL A 49 19.33 -3.52 0.00
C VAL A 49 18.44 -4.53 -0.72
N CYS A 50 17.13 -4.37 -0.66
CA CYS A 50 16.19 -5.39 -1.13
C CYS A 50 16.32 -5.63 -2.64
N SER A 51 16.35 -4.56 -3.43
CA SER A 51 16.49 -4.61 -4.89
C SER A 51 17.82 -5.21 -5.31
N ILE A 52 18.92 -4.88 -4.61
CA ILE A 52 20.24 -5.43 -4.90
C ILE A 52 20.27 -6.93 -4.61
N VAL A 53 19.86 -7.34 -3.41
CA VAL A 53 19.84 -8.75 -3.00
C VAL A 53 18.96 -9.58 -3.93
N TYR A 54 17.76 -9.08 -4.27
CA TYR A 54 16.85 -9.75 -5.19
C TYR A 54 17.46 -9.90 -6.58
N SER A 55 18.15 -8.86 -7.08
CA SER A 55 18.78 -8.90 -8.41
C SER A 55 19.88 -9.95 -8.53
N VAL A 56 20.67 -10.13 -7.46
CA VAL A 56 21.77 -11.12 -7.41
C VAL A 56 21.20 -12.52 -7.28
N TRP A 57 20.25 -12.71 -6.36
CA TRP A 57 19.58 -13.99 -6.17
C TRP A 57 18.88 -14.46 -7.46
N MET A 58 18.11 -13.57 -8.10
CA MET A 58 17.41 -13.91 -9.34
C MET A 58 18.39 -14.27 -10.46
N ALA A 59 19.50 -13.54 -10.59
CA ALA A 59 20.53 -13.86 -11.58
C ALA A 59 21.17 -15.24 -11.32
N GLN A 60 21.41 -15.58 -10.05
CA GLN A 60 21.94 -16.89 -9.68
C GLN A 60 20.95 -18.01 -10.04
N GLU A 61 19.68 -17.89 -9.66
CA GLU A 61 18.67 -18.93 -9.91
C GLU A 61 18.38 -19.14 -11.40
N VAL A 62 18.44 -18.07 -12.19
CA VAL A 62 18.31 -18.17 -13.65
C VAL A 62 19.55 -18.85 -14.26
N ALA A 63 20.76 -18.58 -13.74
CA ALA A 63 21.99 -19.24 -14.21
C ALA A 63 22.03 -20.74 -13.83
N GLN A 64 21.47 -21.12 -12.68
CA GLN A 64 21.32 -22.51 -12.25
C GLN A 64 20.21 -23.26 -13.01
N GLY A 65 19.32 -22.54 -13.70
CA GLY A 65 18.20 -23.13 -14.43
C GLY A 65 16.99 -23.49 -13.57
N THR A 66 16.97 -23.10 -12.29
CA THR A 66 15.80 -23.27 -11.40
C THR A 66 14.62 -22.43 -11.89
N ILE A 67 14.89 -21.20 -12.33
CA ILE A 67 13.89 -20.25 -12.82
C ILE A 67 14.05 -20.08 -14.32
N ALA A 68 13.01 -20.44 -15.08
CA ALA A 68 12.95 -20.21 -16.52
C ALA A 68 12.60 -18.74 -16.81
N ALA A 69 13.63 -17.90 -16.97
CA ALA A 69 13.49 -16.51 -17.39
C ALA A 69 14.11 -16.28 -18.79
N PRO A 70 13.33 -16.45 -19.88
CA PRO A 70 13.82 -16.25 -21.23
C PRO A 70 14.36 -14.83 -21.43
N GLY A 71 15.53 -14.73 -22.05
CA GLY A 71 16.14 -13.44 -22.40
C GLY A 71 16.67 -12.63 -21.21
N PHE A 72 16.71 -13.20 -19.99
CA PHE A 72 17.19 -12.51 -18.78
C PHE A 72 18.62 -11.97 -18.93
N PHE A 73 19.52 -12.75 -19.55
CA PHE A 73 20.89 -12.31 -19.85
C PHE A 73 21.06 -11.68 -21.24
N ALA A 74 20.02 -11.73 -22.08
CA ALA A 74 20.09 -11.29 -23.47
C ALA A 74 19.86 -9.77 -23.64
N SER A 75 19.06 -9.16 -22.77
CA SER A 75 18.77 -7.71 -22.82
C SER A 75 18.60 -7.11 -21.43
N PRO A 76 19.24 -5.96 -21.14
CA PRO A 76 19.03 -5.23 -19.88
C PRO A 76 17.57 -4.85 -19.64
N MET A 77 16.79 -4.60 -20.70
CA MET A 77 15.37 -4.24 -20.60
C MET A 77 14.52 -5.42 -20.13
N VAL A 78 14.78 -6.61 -20.67
CA VAL A 78 14.10 -7.85 -20.26
C VAL A 78 14.48 -8.19 -18.83
N ARG A 79 15.76 -8.03 -18.47
CA ARG A 79 16.21 -8.19 -17.08
C ARG A 79 15.46 -7.24 -16.14
N ALA A 80 15.33 -5.96 -16.49
CA ALA A 80 14.62 -4.99 -15.67
C ALA A 80 13.13 -5.35 -15.48
N ALA A 81 12.48 -5.89 -16.51
CA ALA A 81 11.09 -6.35 -16.40
C ALA A 81 10.95 -7.53 -15.41
N TRP A 82 11.89 -8.48 -15.43
CA TRP A 82 11.92 -9.57 -14.44
C TRP A 82 12.23 -9.09 -13.02
N LEU A 83 13.05 -8.04 -12.89
CA LEU A 83 13.42 -7.47 -11.59
C LEU A 83 12.43 -6.43 -11.06
N GLY A 84 11.42 -6.04 -11.85
CA GLY A 84 10.44 -4.98 -11.55
C GLY A 84 9.42 -5.32 -10.45
N GLY A 85 9.77 -6.21 -9.52
CA GLY A 85 8.93 -6.55 -8.38
C GLY A 85 8.68 -5.34 -7.49
N GLN A 86 7.47 -5.25 -6.93
CA GLN A 86 7.09 -4.21 -5.98
C GLN A 86 7.26 -4.70 -4.53
N TRP A 87 7.82 -3.84 -3.68
CA TRP A 87 8.01 -4.11 -2.26
C TRP A 87 6.89 -3.47 -1.44
N ASN A 88 5.82 -4.24 -1.25
CA ASN A 88 4.66 -3.77 -0.49
C ASN A 88 4.93 -3.86 1.02
N GLY A 89 5.00 -2.70 1.68
CA GLY A 89 5.11 -2.59 3.12
C GLY A 89 3.76 -2.62 3.84
N PRO A 90 3.75 -2.60 5.18
CA PRO A 90 2.52 -2.43 5.95
C PRO A 90 1.87 -1.09 5.61
N SER A 91 0.54 -1.06 5.60
CA SER A 91 -0.24 0.16 5.41
C SER A 91 -0.23 1.04 6.66
N MET A 92 -0.45 2.35 6.46
CA MET A 92 -0.66 3.27 7.57
C MET A 92 -1.97 2.91 8.28
N LYS A 93 -1.98 2.98 9.62
CA LYS A 93 -3.22 2.84 10.37
C LYS A 93 -4.16 4.00 10.04
N GLN A 94 -5.38 3.66 9.69
CA GLN A 94 -6.44 4.63 9.43
C GLN A 94 -6.92 5.24 10.73
N ILE A 95 -7.08 6.57 10.75
CA ILE A 95 -7.61 7.25 11.94
C ILE A 95 -9.13 7.32 11.85
N ASN A 96 -9.68 7.58 10.66
CA ASN A 96 -11.11 7.43 10.39
C ASN A 96 -11.32 6.51 9.18
N PRO A 97 -11.66 5.23 9.40
CA PRO A 97 -11.78 4.27 8.32
C PRO A 97 -12.89 4.61 7.33
N LYS A 98 -13.98 5.28 7.77
CA LYS A 98 -15.11 5.59 6.88
C LYS A 98 -14.73 6.63 5.83
N ASP A 99 -14.16 7.74 6.27
CA ASP A 99 -13.79 8.85 5.38
C ASP A 99 -12.67 8.44 4.42
N GLU A 100 -11.72 7.63 4.90
CA GLU A 100 -10.60 7.15 4.08
C GLU A 100 -11.05 6.13 3.02
N VAL A 101 -12.00 5.24 3.34
CA VAL A 101 -12.61 4.32 2.36
C VAL A 101 -13.42 5.09 1.31
N GLU A 102 -14.19 6.10 1.73
CA GLU A 102 -14.94 6.92 0.77
C GLU A 102 -14.01 7.72 -0.14
N ALA A 103 -12.93 8.29 0.40
CA ALA A 103 -11.91 8.95 -0.39
C ALA A 103 -11.25 7.98 -1.39
N ALA A 104 -10.93 6.74 -0.96
CA ALA A 104 -10.39 5.71 -1.85
C ALA A 104 -11.37 5.33 -2.97
N ARG A 105 -12.67 5.19 -2.64
CA ARG A 105 -13.73 4.94 -3.63
C ARG A 105 -13.76 6.05 -4.68
N ILE A 106 -13.75 7.30 -4.26
CA ILE A 106 -13.75 8.46 -5.15
C ILE A 106 -12.50 8.47 -6.03
N ARG A 107 -11.30 8.20 -5.48
CA ARG A 107 -10.05 8.17 -6.28
C ARG A 107 -10.07 7.12 -7.37
N VAL A 108 -10.55 5.92 -7.07
CA VAL A 108 -10.68 4.82 -8.04
C VAL A 108 -11.73 5.16 -9.10
N GLU A 109 -12.87 5.72 -8.71
CA GLU A 109 -13.96 6.06 -9.64
C GLU A 109 -13.59 7.20 -10.59
N GLN A 110 -12.81 8.17 -10.11
CA GLN A 110 -12.30 9.29 -10.92
C GLN A 110 -11.06 8.90 -11.76
N GLY A 111 -10.49 7.71 -11.53
CA GLY A 111 -9.32 7.22 -12.27
C GLY A 111 -7.99 7.85 -11.86
N PHE A 112 -7.91 8.44 -10.66
CA PHE A 112 -6.63 8.97 -10.15
C PHE A 112 -5.67 7.87 -9.71
N THR A 113 -6.20 6.74 -9.28
CA THR A 113 -5.43 5.60 -8.78
C THR A 113 -6.05 4.30 -9.25
N THR A 114 -5.23 3.25 -9.31
CA THR A 114 -5.72 1.90 -9.61
C THR A 114 -6.25 1.20 -8.35
N ARG A 115 -7.13 0.21 -8.53
CA ARG A 115 -7.59 -0.63 -7.42
C ARG A 115 -6.45 -1.40 -6.75
N ALA A 116 -5.41 -1.73 -7.51
CA ALA A 116 -4.20 -2.38 -7.00
C ALA A 116 -3.44 -1.46 -6.04
N GLU A 117 -3.17 -0.22 -6.47
CA GLU A 117 -2.48 0.78 -5.66
C GLU A 117 -3.24 1.09 -4.36
N GLU A 118 -4.56 1.30 -4.44
CA GLU A 118 -5.37 1.56 -3.23
C GLU A 118 -5.40 0.34 -2.30
N THR A 119 -5.46 -0.87 -2.84
CA THR A 119 -5.46 -2.09 -2.02
C THR A 119 -4.12 -2.29 -1.30
N ALA A 120 -3.02 -1.98 -1.99
CA ALA A 120 -1.68 -1.99 -1.42
C ALA A 120 -1.55 -0.90 -0.34
N GLN A 121 -2.03 0.31 -0.59
CA GLN A 121 -1.95 1.42 0.36
C GLN A 121 -2.81 1.21 1.62
N MET A 122 -4.02 0.66 1.49
CA MET A 122 -4.93 0.50 2.63
C MET A 122 -4.63 -0.76 3.43
N ASN A 123 -4.27 -1.86 2.78
CA ASN A 123 -4.19 -3.17 3.42
C ASN A 123 -2.82 -3.87 3.24
N GLY A 124 -1.87 -3.28 2.52
CA GLY A 124 -0.57 -3.88 2.23
C GLY A 124 -0.65 -5.16 1.38
N GLY A 125 -1.78 -5.41 0.72
CA GLY A 125 -2.03 -6.68 0.02
C GLY A 125 -2.21 -6.51 -1.47
N ASP A 126 -2.02 -7.60 -2.20
CA ASP A 126 -2.28 -7.67 -3.64
C ASP A 126 -3.79 -7.68 -3.94
N TRP A 127 -4.19 -6.88 -4.91
CA TRP A 127 -5.58 -6.78 -5.36
C TRP A 127 -6.02 -8.00 -6.15
N GLU A 128 -5.17 -8.58 -7.00
CA GLU A 128 -5.56 -9.72 -7.84
C GLU A 128 -5.93 -10.93 -6.99
N THR A 129 -5.08 -11.23 -6.01
CA THR A 129 -5.31 -12.28 -5.01
C THR A 129 -6.61 -12.06 -4.24
N LYS A 130 -6.85 -10.83 -3.77
CA LYS A 130 -8.07 -10.49 -3.04
C LYS A 130 -9.31 -10.50 -3.92
N HIS A 131 -9.22 -10.06 -5.16
CA HIS A 131 -10.33 -10.04 -6.10
C HIS A 131 -10.78 -11.46 -6.43
N ARG A 132 -9.84 -12.36 -6.73
CA ARG A 132 -10.14 -13.79 -6.94
C ARG A 132 -10.83 -14.41 -5.72
N GLN A 133 -10.35 -14.11 -4.52
CA GLN A 133 -10.97 -14.58 -3.29
C GLN A 133 -12.38 -13.99 -3.10
N ARG A 134 -12.57 -12.70 -3.35
CA ARG A 134 -13.87 -12.04 -3.28
C ARG A 134 -14.89 -12.64 -4.23
N VAL A 135 -14.51 -12.99 -5.47
CA VAL A 135 -15.41 -13.64 -6.43
C VAL A 135 -15.93 -14.97 -5.86
N LYS A 136 -15.03 -15.76 -5.26
CA LYS A 136 -15.39 -17.04 -4.62
C LYS A 136 -16.34 -16.82 -3.44
N GLU A 137 -16.06 -15.84 -2.58
CA GLU A 137 -16.89 -15.49 -1.43
C GLU A 137 -18.28 -15.02 -1.85
N GLU A 138 -18.37 -14.15 -2.87
CA GLU A 138 -19.64 -13.66 -3.40
C GLU A 138 -20.47 -14.76 -4.04
N GLN A 139 -19.83 -15.70 -4.74
CA GLN A 139 -20.51 -16.86 -5.31
C GLN A 139 -21.09 -17.76 -4.22
N MET A 140 -20.31 -18.10 -3.19
CA MET A 140 -20.82 -18.87 -2.03
C MET A 140 -21.94 -18.12 -1.29
N ARG A 141 -21.83 -16.80 -1.19
CA ARG A 141 -22.85 -15.96 -0.53
C ARG A 141 -24.18 -16.01 -1.30
N LYS A 142 -24.13 -16.01 -2.63
CA LYS A 142 -25.31 -16.21 -3.49
C LYS A 142 -25.89 -17.60 -3.34
N GLU A 143 -25.06 -18.64 -3.36
CA GLU A 143 -25.48 -20.03 -3.20
C GLU A 143 -26.10 -20.29 -1.81
N GLY A 144 -25.59 -19.64 -0.77
CA GLY A 144 -26.13 -19.68 0.59
C GLY A 144 -27.32 -18.76 0.84
N GLY A 145 -27.86 -18.08 -0.17
CA GLY A 145 -29.04 -17.21 -0.04
C GLY A 145 -28.81 -15.87 0.67
N LEU A 146 -27.58 -15.46 0.93
CA LEU A 146 -27.21 -14.24 1.66
C LEU A 146 -27.06 -13.01 0.73
N THR A 147 -27.97 -12.85 -0.23
CA THR A 147 -27.92 -11.73 -1.19
C THR A 147 -28.63 -10.50 -0.67
N ASP A 148 -27.94 -9.71 0.16
CA ASP A 148 -28.32 -8.32 0.42
C ASP A 148 -27.19 -7.39 -0.02
N VAL A 149 -27.39 -6.77 -1.19
CA VAL A 149 -26.71 -5.53 -1.54
C VAL A 149 -27.63 -4.41 -1.10
N PRO A 150 -27.30 -3.60 -0.07
CA PRO A 150 -28.17 -2.51 0.33
C PRO A 150 -28.22 -1.45 -0.78
N THR A 151 -29.34 -1.42 -1.50
CA THR A 151 -29.70 -0.36 -2.44
C THR A 151 -29.71 0.96 -1.70
N LYS A 152 -28.78 1.88 -2.06
CA LYS A 152 -28.79 3.25 -1.55
C LYS A 152 -30.14 3.90 -1.92
N VAL A 153 -31.02 4.06 -0.93
CA VAL A 153 -32.26 4.85 -1.07
C VAL A 153 -31.85 6.29 -1.28
N GLN A 154 -31.89 6.76 -2.54
CA GLN A 154 -31.79 8.18 -2.85
C GLN A 154 -33.02 8.86 -2.26
N LYS A 155 -32.83 9.65 -1.18
CA LYS A 155 -33.86 10.56 -0.69
C LYS A 155 -34.01 11.69 -1.73
N THR A 156 -35.02 11.58 -2.57
CA THR A 156 -35.55 12.71 -3.34
C THR A 156 -36.05 13.75 -2.35
N ILE A 157 -35.38 14.89 -2.27
CA ILE A 157 -35.86 16.06 -1.55
C ILE A 157 -36.78 16.82 -2.52
N THR A 158 -38.07 16.81 -2.21
CA THR A 158 -39.08 17.72 -2.76
C THR A 158 -38.98 19.07 -2.05
#